data_AF-A0A2P5E621-F1
#
_entry.id   AF-A0A2P5E621-F1
#
_cell.length_a   1.000
_cell.length_b   1.000
_cell.length_c   1.000
_cell.angle_alpha   90.00
_cell.angle_beta   90.00
_cell.angle_gamma   90.00
#
_symmetry.space_group_name_H-M   'P 1'
#
loop_
_entity.id
_entity.type
_entity.pdbx_description
1 polymer ?
#
loop_
_entity_poly.entity_id
_entity_poly.type
_entity_poly.pdbx_seq_one_letter_code
_entity_poly.pdbx_strand_id
1 'polypeptide(L)'
;MVLFRYSYLKLNTDTIVRSSSKLNTDAFVSLGVRFGIGDLVQDHLGSAIFFRSVRIPGICSVEVGGLLAIKISLYLASIHSVSIIVIESDSLHAINALKAS
;
A
#
# COMPACT_ATOMS: atom_id res chain seq x y z
N MET A 1 -13.26 7.06 9.78
CA MET A 1 -12.63 5.76 10.00
C MET A 1 -13.60 4.69 9.51
N VAL A 2 -13.39 4.16 8.30
CA VAL A 2 -14.28 3.14 7.72
C VAL A 2 -13.57 1.81 7.84
N LEU A 3 -14.11 0.94 8.68
CA LEU A 3 -13.59 -0.40 8.96
C LEU A 3 -14.32 -1.38 8.04
N PHE A 4 -13.66 -1.86 6.98
CA PHE A 4 -14.21 -2.93 6.15
C PHE A 4 -13.98 -4.27 6.86
N ARG A 5 -15.06 -4.87 7.39
CA ARG A 5 -15.06 -6.25 7.89
C ARG A 5 -15.36 -7.19 6.73
N TYR A 6 -14.33 -7.85 6.20
CA TYR A 6 -14.52 -9.08 5.44
C TYR A 6 -14.76 -10.24 6.43
N SER A 7 -15.95 -10.81 6.35
CA SER A 7 -16.46 -11.89 7.18
C SER A 7 -15.89 -13.23 6.71
N TYR A 8 -14.69 -13.57 7.15
CA TYR A 8 -14.24 -14.94 7.36
C TYR A 8 -13.18 -14.88 8.46
N LEU A 9 -13.19 -15.85 9.37
CA LEU A 9 -12.21 -16.05 10.45
C LEU A 9 -12.56 -15.38 11.79
N LYS A 10 -13.40 -16.10 12.54
CA LYS A 10 -13.31 -16.19 14.00
C LYS A 10 -12.02 -16.97 14.35
N LEU A 11 -10.87 -16.46 13.91
CA LEU A 11 -9.57 -17.10 14.08
C LEU A 11 -8.68 -16.09 14.80
N ASN A 12 -8.74 -16.21 16.12
CA ASN A 12 -7.74 -15.78 17.08
C ASN A 12 -7.17 -14.35 16.84
N THR A 13 -7.87 -13.35 17.37
CA THR A 13 -7.52 -11.92 17.29
C THR A 13 -6.06 -11.63 17.63
N ASP A 14 -5.45 -12.39 18.53
CA ASP A 14 -4.04 -12.21 18.93
C ASP A 14 -3.05 -12.61 17.83
N THR A 15 -3.43 -13.55 16.97
CA THR A 15 -2.61 -13.99 15.82
C THR A 15 -2.74 -12.99 14.66
N ILE A 16 -3.92 -12.38 14.50
CA ILE A 16 -4.16 -11.30 13.53
C ILE A 16 -3.37 -10.05 13.91
N VAL A 17 -3.30 -9.66 15.19
CA VAL A 17 -2.53 -8.49 15.64
C VAL A 17 -1.03 -8.69 15.41
N ARG A 18 -0.48 -9.87 15.73
CA ARG A 18 0.94 -10.17 15.47
C ARG A 18 1.31 -10.24 13.98
N SER A 19 0.34 -10.53 13.11
CA SER A 19 0.53 -10.58 11.65
C SER A 19 0.03 -9.33 10.91
N SER A 20 -0.44 -8.33 11.66
CA SER A 20 -0.93 -7.08 11.08
C SER A 20 0.22 -6.24 10.59
N SER A 21 0.19 -5.91 9.30
CA SER A 21 1.18 -5.03 8.68
C SER A 21 0.51 -3.80 8.07
N LYS A 22 1.25 -2.70 8.13
CA LYS A 22 0.85 -1.38 7.62
C LYS A 22 1.68 -1.06 6.39
N LEU A 23 1.03 -0.63 5.32
CA LEU A 23 1.68 -0.14 4.09
C LEU A 23 1.57 1.38 4.02
N ASN A 24 2.71 2.06 3.95
CA ASN A 24 2.79 3.47 3.57
C ASN A 24 3.33 3.52 2.14
N THR A 25 2.63 4.22 1.25
CA THR A 25 3.05 4.32 -0.14
C THR A 25 2.77 5.69 -0.74
N ASP A 26 3.70 6.12 -1.57
CA ASP A 26 3.68 7.42 -2.25
C ASP A 26 4.18 7.27 -3.69
N ALA A 27 3.71 8.16 -4.56
CA ALA A 27 4.13 8.28 -5.93
C ALA A 27 4.60 9.71 -6.24
N PHE A 28 5.82 9.82 -6.73
CA PHE A 28 6.31 11.06 -7.32
C PHE A 28 6.15 11.02 -8.83
N VAL A 29 5.45 11.99 -9.41
CA VAL A 29 5.29 12.11 -10.86
C VAL A 29 5.91 13.43 -11.33
N SER A 30 6.88 13.34 -12.24
CA SER A 30 7.48 14.52 -12.87
C SER A 30 7.00 14.64 -14.31
N LEU A 31 6.50 15.82 -14.66
CA LEU A 31 6.00 16.16 -16.00
C LEU A 31 7.07 15.83 -17.06
N GLY A 32 6.83 14.77 -17.83
CA GLY A 32 7.48 14.54 -19.11
C GLY A 32 8.23 13.22 -19.28
N VAL A 33 8.67 12.50 -18.24
CA VAL A 33 9.50 11.30 -18.51
C VAL A 33 9.53 10.22 -17.41
N ARG A 34 9.25 10.55 -16.15
CA ARG A 34 9.58 9.67 -15.02
C ARG A 34 8.54 9.74 -13.92
N PHE A 35 8.19 8.57 -13.38
CA PHE A 35 7.53 8.46 -12.10
C PHE A 35 8.35 7.59 -11.15
N GLY A 36 8.23 7.87 -9.86
CA GLY A 36 8.86 7.14 -8.77
C GLY A 36 7.81 6.62 -7.81
N ILE A 37 8.03 5.43 -7.27
CA ILE A 37 7.21 4.85 -6.21
C ILE A 37 8.09 4.69 -4.98
N GLY A 38 7.58 5.15 -3.84
CA GLY A 38 8.08 4.82 -2.52
C GLY A 38 7.10 3.92 -1.79
N ASP A 39 7.60 2.86 -1.17
CA ASP A 39 6.81 1.99 -0.32
C ASP A 39 7.57 1.55 0.92
N LEU A 40 6.86 1.52 2.04
CA LEU A 40 7.34 1.07 3.34
C LEU A 40 6.26 0.21 3.97
N VAL A 41 6.59 -1.03 4.28
CA VAL A 41 5.73 -1.93 5.05
C VAL A 41 6.30 -2.09 6.45
N GLN A 42 5.46 -1.84 7.45
CA GLN A 42 5.81 -1.94 8.86
C GLN A 42 5.00 -3.03 9.54
N ASP A 43 5.59 -3.67 10.54
CA ASP A 43 4.87 -4.56 11.44
C ASP A 43 4.03 -3.78 12.47
N HIS A 44 3.32 -4.51 13.32
CA HIS A 44 2.51 -3.96 14.40
C HIS A 44 3.29 -3.18 15.47
N LEU A 45 4.63 -3.29 15.52
CA LEU A 45 5.51 -2.54 16.41
C LEU A 45 6.08 -1.29 15.73
N GLY A 46 5.79 -1.08 14.44
CA GLY A 46 6.34 0.00 13.62
C GLY A 46 7.72 -0.30 13.03
N SER A 47 8.24 -1.52 13.18
CA SER A 47 9.50 -1.93 12.56
C SER A 47 9.31 -2.12 11.06
N ALA A 48 10.25 -1.64 10.26
CA ALA A 48 10.21 -1.85 8.81
C ALA A 48 10.43 -3.34 8.49
N ILE A 49 9.45 -3.96 7.83
CA ILE A 49 9.58 -5.31 7.25
C ILE A 49 10.35 -5.21 5.94
N PHE A 50 9.90 -4.31 5.06
CA PHE A 50 10.60 -3.97 3.83
C PHE A 50 10.27 -2.56 3.38
N PHE A 51 11.17 -1.99 2.57
CA PHE A 51 10.97 -0.70 1.93
C PHE A 51 11.61 -0.72 0.56
N ARG A 52 11.09 0.11 -0.34
CA ARG A 52 11.63 0.27 -1.68
C ARG A 52 11.41 1.69 -2.16
N SER A 53 12.35 2.14 -2.97
CA SER A 53 12.19 3.32 -3.81
C SER A 53 12.61 2.94 -5.22
N VAL A 54 11.67 3.02 -6.17
CA VAL A 54 11.91 2.62 -7.55
C VAL A 54 11.48 3.71 -8.49
N ARG A 55 12.34 4.01 -9.47
CA ARG A 55 12.00 4.84 -10.61
C ARG A 55 11.50 3.95 -11.73
N ILE A 56 10.31 4.24 -12.25
CA ILE A 56 9.72 3.51 -13.35
C ILE A 56 9.67 4.44 -14.58
N PRO A 57 10.21 4.01 -15.72
CA PRO A 57 10.09 4.76 -16.96
C PRO A 57 8.62 4.77 -17.39
N GLY A 58 8.11 5.95 -17.74
CA GLY A 58 6.74 6.10 -18.19
C GLY A 58 6.17 7.47 -17.92
N ILE A 59 5.03 7.72 -18.54
CA ILE A 59 4.22 8.92 -18.37
C ILE A 59 2.91 8.47 -17.74
N CYS A 60 2.58 9.01 -16.58
CA CYS A 60 1.30 8.84 -15.93
C CYS A 60 0.85 10.18 -15.34
N SER A 61 -0.45 10.32 -15.06
CA SER A 61 -0.93 11.44 -14.24
C SER A 61 -0.59 11.18 -12.77
N VAL A 62 -0.65 12.22 -11.94
CA VAL A 62 -0.38 12.11 -10.49
C VAL A 62 -1.36 11.12 -9.84
N GLU A 63 -2.63 11.16 -10.24
CA GLU A 63 -3.69 10.30 -9.72
C GLU A 63 -3.45 8.82 -10.06
N VAL A 64 -3.08 8.55 -11.32
CA VAL A 64 -2.72 7.21 -11.78
C VAL A 64 -1.44 6.72 -11.11
N GLY A 65 -0.47 7.62 -10.89
CA GLY A 65 0.76 7.34 -10.15
C GLY A 65 0.47 6.81 -8.74
N GLY A 66 -0.39 7.49 -7.98
CA GLY A 66 -0.79 7.05 -6.63
C GLY A 66 -1.46 5.68 -6.63
N LEU A 67 -2.34 5.42 -7.60
CA LEU A 67 -2.98 4.10 -7.74
C LEU A 67 -1.98 2.98 -8.09
N LEU A 68 -1.05 3.27 -9.00
CA LEU A 68 0.01 2.33 -9.37
C LEU A 68 0.93 2.03 -8.17
N ALA A 69 1.26 3.04 -7.37
CA ALA A 69 2.03 2.86 -6.14
C ALA A 69 1.34 1.86 -5.21
N ILE A 70 0.06 2.07 -4.87
CA ILE A 70 -0.69 1.14 -4.02
C ILE A 70 -0.72 -0.26 -4.63
N LYS A 71 -1.05 -0.39 -5.93
CA LYS A 71 -1.17 -1.68 -6.61
C LYS A 71 0.14 -2.47 -6.60
N ILE A 72 1.25 -1.83 -6.94
CA ILE A 72 2.56 -2.49 -7.00
C ILE A 72 3.03 -2.87 -5.59
N SER A 73 2.80 -2.01 -4.60
CA SER A 73 3.16 -2.28 -3.21
C SER A 73 2.37 -3.45 -2.63
N LEU A 74 1.06 -3.56 -2.93
CA LEU A 74 0.25 -4.72 -2.56
C LEU A 74 0.72 -6.01 -3.26
N TYR A 75 1.09 -5.92 -4.54
CA TYR A 75 1.66 -7.05 -5.26
C TYR A 75 2.96 -7.53 -4.60
N LEU A 76 3.87 -6.62 -4.23
CA LEU A 76 5.08 -6.98 -3.50
C LEU A 76 4.79 -7.60 -2.14
N ALA A 77 3.88 -7.01 -1.36
CA ALA A 77 3.48 -7.59 -0.08
C ALA A 77 2.99 -9.04 -0.25
N SER A 78 2.25 -9.32 -1.33
CA SER A 78 1.79 -10.68 -1.65
C SER A 78 2.94 -11.65 -1.96
N ILE A 79 3.98 -11.21 -2.70
CA ILE A 79 5.19 -12.02 -2.96
C ILE A 79 5.90 -12.35 -1.65
N HIS A 80 5.95 -11.40 -0.72
CA HIS A 80 6.57 -11.58 0.59
C HIS A 80 5.67 -12.27 1.61
N SER A 81 4.47 -12.72 1.23
CA SER A 81 3.47 -13.33 2.13
C SER A 81 3.12 -12.44 3.33
N VAL A 82 3.15 -11.12 3.13
CA VAL A 82 2.84 -10.12 4.15
C VAL A 82 1.38 -9.71 4.02
N SER A 83 0.63 -9.84 5.12
CA SER A 83 -0.77 -9.42 5.19
C SER A 83 -0.88 -7.93 5.53
N ILE A 84 -1.33 -7.13 4.56
CA ILE A 84 -1.55 -5.68 4.74
C ILE A 84 -2.98 -5.44 5.24
N ILE A 85 -3.11 -4.83 6.43
CA ILE A 85 -4.40 -4.50 7.04
C ILE A 85 -4.69 -3.00 6.94
N VAL A 86 -3.65 -2.17 6.92
CA VAL A 86 -3.76 -0.72 6.85
C VAL A 86 -2.95 -0.22 5.67
N ILE A 87 -3.56 0.63 4.83
CA ILE A 87 -2.90 1.35 3.75
C ILE A 87 -2.98 2.84 4.07
N GLU A 88 -1.83 3.49 4.14
CA GLU A 88 -1.71 4.94 4.24
C GLU A 88 -1.11 5.50 2.95
N SER A 89 -1.81 6.50 2.42
CA SER A 89 -1.40 7.30 1.27
C SER A 89 -1.99 8.70 1.44
N ASP A 90 -1.25 9.70 1.02
CA ASP A 90 -1.68 11.10 0.94
C ASP A 90 -2.59 11.37 -0.28
N SER A 91 -2.60 10.45 -1.26
CA SER A 91 -3.49 10.51 -2.42
C SER A 91 -4.92 10.12 -2.06
N LEU A 92 -5.74 11.12 -1.73
CA LEU A 92 -7.18 10.94 -1.49
C LEU A 92 -7.88 10.26 -2.69
N HIS A 93 -7.46 10.58 -3.92
CA HIS A 93 -7.97 9.94 -5.12
C HIS A 93 -7.69 8.43 -5.10
N ALA A 94 -6.46 8.02 -4.79
CA ALA A 94 -6.09 6.61 -4.79
C ALA A 94 -6.86 5.83 -3.72
N ILE A 95 -7.01 6.39 -2.52
CA ILE A 95 -7.79 5.79 -1.44
C ILE A 95 -9.28 5.67 -1.81
N ASN A 96 -9.87 6.68 -2.43
CA ASN A 96 -11.28 6.65 -2.81
C ASN A 96 -11.55 5.63 -3.92
N ALA A 97 -10.66 5.55 -4.91
CA ALA A 97 -10.75 4.55 -5.98
C ALA A 97 -10.60 3.11 -5.44
N LEU A 98 -9.73 2.88 -4.45
CA LEU A 98 -9.61 1.57 -3.79
C LEU A 98 -10.87 1.17 -3.00
N LYS A 99 -11.59 2.14 -2.43
CA LYS A 99 -12.85 1.87 -1.71
C LYS A 99 -14.01 1.56 -2.64
N ALA A 100 -13.93 1.96 -3.90
CA ALA A 100 -14.97 1.77 -4.89
C ALA A 100 -14.85 0.43 -5.66
N SER A 101 -13.69 -0.23 -5.57
CA SER A 101 -13.43 -1.56 -6.14
C SER A 101 -13.82 -2.69 -5.19
#